data_AF-A0A382Q9U8-F1
#
_entry.id   AF-A0A382Q9U8-F1
#
_cell.length_a   1.000
_cell.length_b   1.000
_cell.length_c   1.000
_cell.angle_alpha   90.00
_cell.angle_beta   90.00
_cell.angle_gamma   90.00
#
_symmetry.space_group_name_H-M   'P 1'
#
loop_
_entity.id
_entity.type
_entity.pdbx_description
1 polymer ?
#
loop_
_entity_poly.entity_id
_entity_poly.type
_entity_poly.pdbx_seq_one_letter_code
_entity_poly.pdbx_strand_id
1 'polypeptide(L)'
;MEILAAHVVGSPAVLAVWTTRQLWFDGLVNGMVFGLLALGVVLVYRSTRVINLAVGNMGLPASGLMAVMVINYGFPYWVALALALLVGIAIGAIVERAIIRRLFDAPRVIILVATIGIAQLMQ
;
A
#
# COMPACT_ATOMS: atom_id res chain seq x y z
N MET A 1 -14.65 -34.94 26.10
CA MET A 1 -13.58 -34.56 25.15
C MET A 1 -13.51 -33.04 24.92
N GLU A 2 -14.63 -32.32 24.85
CA GLU A 2 -14.66 -30.84 24.77
C GLU A 2 -14.00 -30.09 25.95
N ILE A 3 -14.12 -30.62 27.17
CA ILE A 3 -13.64 -29.95 28.39
C ILE A 3 -12.09 -29.94 28.49
N LEU A 4 -11.41 -30.89 27.85
CA LEU A 4 -9.93 -30.94 27.79
C LEU A 4 -9.37 -29.96 26.73
N ALA A 5 -10.10 -29.76 25.62
CA ALA A 5 -9.72 -28.83 24.55
C ALA A 5 -9.79 -27.35 25.00
N ALA A 6 -10.78 -27.00 25.83
CA ALA A 6 -10.90 -25.67 26.41
C ALA A 6 -9.72 -25.31 27.34
N HIS A 7 -9.18 -26.30 28.08
CA HIS A 7 -8.03 -26.08 28.96
C HIS A 7 -6.72 -25.89 28.19
N VAL A 8 -6.56 -26.55 27.04
CA VAL A 8 -5.41 -26.37 26.14
C VAL A 8 -5.47 -25.00 25.47
N VAL A 9 -6.65 -24.59 24.96
CA VAL A 9 -6.82 -23.29 24.28
C VAL A 9 -6.69 -22.11 25.25
N GLY A 10 -7.08 -22.27 26.52
CA GLY A 10 -6.91 -21.26 27.57
C GLY A 10 -5.53 -21.22 28.23
N SER A 11 -4.62 -22.15 27.87
CA SER A 11 -3.27 -22.15 28.44
C SER A 11 -2.44 -20.97 27.86
N PRO A 12 -1.79 -20.15 28.71
CA PRO A 12 -1.02 -18.99 28.24
C PRO A 12 0.09 -19.39 27.26
N ALA A 13 0.61 -20.61 27.36
CA ALA A 13 1.59 -21.15 26.42
C ALA A 13 1.01 -21.35 25.00
N VAL A 14 -0.23 -21.83 24.88
CA VAL A 14 -0.88 -22.04 23.58
C VAL A 14 -1.20 -20.70 22.94
N LEU A 15 -1.79 -19.76 23.70
CA LEU A 15 -2.02 -18.38 23.23
C LEU A 15 -0.72 -17.68 22.81
N ALA A 16 0.37 -17.88 23.55
CA ALA A 16 1.69 -17.34 23.20
C ALA A 16 2.20 -17.92 21.87
N VAL A 17 2.06 -19.22 21.63
CA VAL A 17 2.49 -19.87 20.38
C VAL A 17 1.68 -19.38 19.18
N TRP A 18 0.35 -19.28 19.31
CA TRP A 18 -0.51 -18.75 18.23
C TRP A 18 -0.16 -17.30 17.89
N THR A 19 -0.02 -16.45 18.91
CA THR A 19 0.31 -15.02 18.74
C THR A 19 1.70 -14.87 18.12
N THR A 20 2.69 -15.64 18.59
CA THR A 20 4.06 -15.60 18.07
C THR A 20 4.08 -15.99 16.59
N ARG A 21 3.36 -17.04 16.19
CA ARG A 21 3.29 -17.47 14.79
C ARG A 21 2.62 -16.43 13.89
N GLN A 22 1.55 -15.78 14.36
CA GLN A 22 0.88 -14.72 13.62
C GLN A 22 1.80 -13.50 13.44
N LEU A 23 2.56 -13.13 14.48
CA LEU A 23 3.48 -12.00 14.43
C LEU A 23 4.58 -12.19 13.37
N TRP A 24 5.13 -13.40 13.25
CA TRP A 24 6.10 -13.71 12.19
C TRP A 24 5.52 -13.55 10.78
N PHE A 25 4.29 -14.06 10.57
CA PHE A 25 3.64 -13.97 9.27
C PHE A 25 3.29 -12.53 8.91
N ASP A 26 2.73 -11.78 9.86
CA ASP A 26 2.38 -10.37 9.66
C ASP A 26 3.64 -9.51 9.44
N GLY A 27 4.72 -9.77 10.19
CA GLY A 27 6.02 -9.12 9.99
C GLY A 27 6.61 -9.38 8.60
N LEU A 28 6.51 -10.62 8.11
CA LEU A 28 6.96 -10.97 6.76
C LEU A 28 6.14 -10.26 5.69
N VAL A 29 4.81 -10.27 5.80
CA VAL A 29 3.90 -9.63 4.85
C VAL A 29 4.12 -8.12 4.82
N ASN A 30 4.14 -7.46 5.98
CA ASN A 30 4.40 -6.02 6.06
C ASN A 30 5.80 -5.67 5.56
N GLY A 31 6.82 -6.49 5.86
CA GLY A 31 8.17 -6.31 5.33
C GLY A 31 8.22 -6.35 3.81
N MET A 32 7.50 -7.27 3.17
CA MET A 32 7.38 -7.32 1.70
C MET A 32 6.66 -6.09 1.15
N VAL A 33 5.59 -5.62 1.80
CA VAL A 33 4.85 -4.42 1.38
C VAL A 33 5.74 -3.18 1.46
N PHE A 34 6.44 -2.96 2.58
CA PHE A 34 7.36 -1.83 2.72
C PHE A 34 8.57 -1.94 1.78
N GLY A 35 9.05 -3.15 1.52
CA GLY A 35 10.09 -3.41 0.53
C GLY A 35 9.65 -3.01 -0.88
N LEU A 36 8.44 -3.41 -1.30
CA LEU A 36 7.86 -3.00 -2.59
C LEU A 36 7.64 -1.48 -2.66
N LEU A 37 7.18 -0.86 -1.57
CA LEU A 37 7.00 0.58 -1.49
C LEU A 37 8.35 1.31 -1.64
N ALA A 38 9.39 0.85 -0.96
CA ALA A 38 10.74 1.39 -1.09
C ALA A 38 11.27 1.24 -2.52
N LEU A 39 11.07 0.08 -3.16
CA LEU A 39 11.42 -0.13 -4.57
C LEU A 39 10.67 0.84 -5.48
N GLY A 40 9.38 1.07 -5.26
CA GLY A 40 8.60 2.06 -6.01
C GLY A 40 9.18 3.47 -5.91
N VAL A 41 9.50 3.93 -4.70
CA VAL A 41 10.14 5.24 -4.48
C VAL A 41 11.50 5.32 -5.17
N VAL A 42 12.33 4.29 -5.07
CA VAL A 42 13.67 4.23 -5.70
C VAL A 42 13.56 4.26 -7.23
N LEU A 43 12.61 3.53 -7.82
CA LEU A 43 12.40 3.52 -9.27
C LEU A 43 11.96 4.90 -9.78
N VAL A 44 11.04 5.56 -9.07
CA VAL A 44 10.60 6.92 -9.39
C VAL A 44 11.79 7.88 -9.30
N TYR A 45 12.52 7.86 -8.18
CA TYR A 45 13.68 8.73 -8.00
C TYR A 45 14.75 8.50 -9.07
N ARG A 46 15.01 7.25 -9.46
CA ARG A 46 15.99 6.93 -10.49
C ARG A 46 15.58 7.47 -11.86
N SER A 47 14.28 7.50 -12.16
CA SER A 47 13.76 8.02 -13.43
C SER A 47 13.72 9.54 -13.51
N THR A 48 13.38 10.23 -12.42
CA THR A 48 13.16 11.69 -12.41
C THR A 48 14.30 12.49 -11.75
N ARG A 49 15.15 11.83 -10.95
CA ARG A 49 16.14 12.46 -10.04
C ARG A 49 15.53 13.45 -9.05
N VAL A 50 14.25 13.30 -8.73
CA VAL A 50 13.50 14.11 -7.76
C VAL A 50 12.72 13.21 -6.82
N ILE A 51 12.71 13.56 -5.53
CA ILE A 51 11.97 12.82 -4.52
C ILE A 51 10.48 13.15 -4.68
N ASN A 52 9.67 12.15 -4.99
CA ASN A 52 8.22 12.28 -5.04
C ASN A 52 7.64 11.97 -3.66
N LEU A 53 7.17 12.99 -2.95
CA LEU A 53 6.56 12.84 -1.63
C LEU A 53 5.14 12.26 -1.68
N ALA A 54 4.52 12.19 -2.86
CA ALA A 54 3.19 11.62 -3.04
C ALA A 54 3.16 10.11 -3.11
N VAL A 55 4.29 9.41 -3.30
CA VAL A 55 4.30 7.96 -3.60
C VAL A 55 3.55 7.14 -2.54
N GLY A 56 3.65 7.51 -1.27
CA GLY A 56 2.91 6.84 -0.19
C GLY A 56 1.39 6.98 -0.34
N ASN A 57 0.92 8.19 -0.64
CA ASN A 57 -0.51 8.50 -0.73
C ASN A 57 -1.13 8.08 -2.07
N MET A 58 -0.33 8.00 -3.15
CA MET A 58 -0.83 7.63 -4.49
C MET A 58 -1.43 6.21 -4.56
N GLY A 59 -1.09 5.33 -3.63
CA GLY A 59 -1.68 3.99 -3.52
C GLY A 59 -3.02 3.94 -2.77
N LEU A 60 -3.37 4.97 -1.99
CA LEU A 60 -4.55 4.98 -1.12
C LEU A 60 -5.87 4.86 -1.88
N PRO A 61 -6.09 5.52 -3.03
CA PRO A 61 -7.36 5.37 -3.75
C PRO A 61 -7.58 3.94 -4.26
N ALA A 62 -6.51 3.27 -4.69
CA ALA A 62 -6.57 1.89 -5.18
C ALA A 62 -6.84 0.89 -4.04
N SER A 63 -6.15 1.03 -2.90
CA SER A 63 -6.39 0.18 -1.73
C SER A 63 -7.75 0.44 -1.10
N GLY A 64 -8.21 1.70 -1.07
CA GLY A 64 -9.55 2.08 -0.64
C GLY A 64 -10.65 1.46 -1.50
N LEU A 65 -10.49 1.48 -2.83
CA LEU A 65 -11.40 0.80 -3.75
C LEU A 65 -11.46 -0.71 -3.47
N MET A 66 -10.30 -1.36 -3.30
CA MET A 66 -10.24 -2.78 -2.97
C MET A 66 -10.97 -3.10 -1.66
N ALA A 67 -10.72 -2.30 -0.62
CA ALA A 67 -11.38 -2.46 0.67
C ALA A 67 -12.90 -2.31 0.54
N VAL A 68 -13.37 -1.32 -0.22
CA VAL A 68 -14.80 -1.12 -0.46
C VAL A 68 -15.41 -2.31 -1.20
N MET A 69 -14.78 -2.78 -2.29
CA MET A 69 -15.30 -3.89 -3.10
C MET A 69 -15.35 -5.21 -2.30
N VAL A 70 -14.29 -5.53 -1.55
CA VAL A 70 -14.22 -6.80 -0.82
C VAL A 70 -15.07 -6.77 0.45
N ILE A 71 -15.01 -5.69 1.23
CA ILE A 71 -15.66 -5.62 2.55
C ILE A 71 -17.15 -5.26 2.43
N ASN A 72 -17.51 -4.28 1.59
CA ASN A 72 -18.89 -3.79 1.52
C ASN A 72 -19.73 -4.54 0.47
N TYR A 73 -19.13 -4.87 -0.67
CA TYR A 73 -19.85 -5.49 -1.80
C TYR A 73 -19.63 -7.01 -1.90
N GLY A 74 -18.74 -7.59 -1.10
CA GLY A 74 -18.45 -9.03 -1.13
C GLY A 74 -17.90 -9.53 -2.47
N PHE A 75 -17.27 -8.64 -3.26
CA PHE A 75 -16.74 -8.99 -4.58
C PHE A 75 -15.62 -10.03 -4.45
N PRO A 76 -15.41 -10.89 -5.47
CA PRO A 76 -14.32 -11.87 -5.46
C PRO A 76 -12.97 -11.17 -5.29
N TYR A 77 -12.19 -11.61 -4.31
CA TYR A 77 -10.89 -11.00 -3.96
C TYR A 77 -9.98 -10.81 -5.17
N TRP A 78 -9.85 -11.83 -6.02
CA TRP A 78 -8.98 -11.80 -7.20
C TRP A 78 -9.41 -10.76 -8.24
N VAL A 79 -10.73 -10.56 -8.41
CA VAL A 79 -11.26 -9.57 -9.35
C VAL A 79 -11.08 -8.15 -8.80
N ALA A 80 -11.37 -7.96 -7.50
CA ALA A 80 -11.14 -6.69 -6.82
C ALA A 80 -9.66 -6.29 -6.83
N LEU A 81 -8.75 -7.24 -6.61
CA LEU A 81 -7.31 -7.04 -6.68
C LEU A 81 -6.87 -6.56 -8.07
N ALA A 82 -7.31 -7.24 -9.13
CA ALA A 82 -6.99 -6.84 -10.50
C ALA A 82 -7.50 -5.43 -10.83
N LEU A 83 -8.74 -5.13 -10.43
CA LEU A 83 -9.34 -3.80 -10.66
C LEU A 83 -8.59 -2.70 -9.88
N ALA A 84 -8.26 -2.95 -8.61
CA ALA A 84 -7.51 -2.02 -7.78
C ALA A 84 -6.12 -1.74 -8.34
N LEU A 85 -5.40 -2.77 -8.81
CA LEU A 85 -4.11 -2.60 -9.47
C LEU A 85 -4.24 -1.76 -10.75
N LEU A 86 -5.25 -2.02 -11.59
CA LEU A 86 -5.49 -1.22 -12.80
C LEU A 86 -5.76 0.25 -12.46
N VAL A 87 -6.56 0.53 -11.44
CA VAL A 87 -6.85 1.89 -10.98
C VAL A 87 -5.59 2.56 -10.42
N GLY A 88 -4.79 1.85 -9.63
CA GLY A 88 -3.52 2.38 -9.11
C GLY A 88 -2.52 2.73 -10.22
N ILE A 89 -2.39 1.85 -11.22
CA ILE A 89 -1.57 2.11 -12.41
C ILE A 89 -2.10 3.32 -13.18
N ALA A 90 -3.42 3.42 -13.37
CA ALA A 90 -4.04 4.54 -14.07
C ALA A 90 -3.79 5.87 -13.35
N ILE A 91 -3.97 5.92 -12.03
CA ILE A 91 -3.70 7.12 -11.21
C ILE A 91 -2.23 7.52 -11.31
N GLY A 92 -1.31 6.56 -11.14
CA GLY A 92 0.12 6.82 -11.29
C GLY A 92 0.47 7.36 -12.66
N ALA A 93 -0.07 6.76 -13.73
CA ALA A 93 0.15 7.19 -15.11
C ALA A 93 -0.44 8.59 -15.39
N ILE A 94 -1.60 8.91 -14.82
CA ILE A 94 -2.22 10.23 -14.93
C ILE A 94 -1.34 11.28 -14.26
N VAL A 95 -0.89 11.06 -13.03
CA VAL A 95 -0.04 12.01 -12.30
C VAL A 95 1.30 12.20 -13.01
N GLU A 96 1.92 11.11 -13.46
CA GLU A 96 3.19 11.16 -14.21
C GLU A 96 3.04 12.01 -15.48
N ARG A 97 1.98 11.77 -16.28
CA ARG A 97 1.78 12.50 -17.54
C ARG A 97 1.28 13.93 -17.35
N ALA A 98 0.38 14.16 -16.40
CA ALA A 98 -0.28 15.45 -16.23
C ALA A 98 0.57 16.45 -15.45
N ILE A 99 1.38 15.98 -14.50
CA ILE A 99 2.13 16.83 -13.58
C ILE A 99 3.63 16.64 -13.77
N ILE A 100 4.15 15.42 -13.57
CA ILE A 100 5.61 15.21 -13.53
C ILE A 100 6.27 15.53 -14.88
N ARG A 101 5.72 15.04 -16.00
CA ARG A 101 6.24 15.35 -17.33
C ARG A 101 6.15 16.84 -17.69
N ARG A 102 5.16 17.58 -17.16
CA ARG A 102 5.02 19.02 -17.42
C ARG A 102 5.99 19.87 -16.60
N LEU A 103 6.36 19.38 -15.42
CA LEU A 103 7.24 20.08 -14.48
C LEU A 103 8.69 19.60 -14.59
N PHE A 104 9.05 18.81 -15.60
CA PHE A 104 10.38 18.21 -15.73
C PHE A 104 11.50 19.26 -15.82
N ASP A 105 11.26 20.37 -16.52
CA ASP A 105 12.22 21.48 -16.64
C ASP A 105 12.13 22.50 -15.49
N ALA A 106 11.19 22.30 -14.55
CA ALA A 106 11.00 23.21 -13.43
C ALA A 106 12.08 23.03 -12.34
N PRO A 107 12.38 24.08 -11.57
CA PRO A 107 13.24 23.96 -10.39
C PRO A 107 12.75 22.86 -9.43
N ARG A 108 13.69 22.14 -8.81
CA ARG A 108 13.43 21.01 -7.91
C ARG A 108 12.43 21.31 -6.79
N VAL A 109 12.44 22.54 -6.28
CA VAL A 109 11.54 23.01 -5.23
C VAL A 109 10.07 23.01 -5.69
N ILE A 110 9.81 23.37 -6.94
CA ILE A 110 8.44 23.40 -7.50
C ILE A 110 7.89 21.98 -7.61
N ILE A 111 8.71 21.03 -8.04
CA ILE A 111 8.32 19.61 -8.13
C ILE A 111 8.01 19.06 -6.75
N LEU A 112 8.83 19.38 -5.73
CA LEU A 112 8.57 18.99 -4.35
C LEU A 112 7.21 19.50 -3.85
N VAL A 113 6.94 20.80 -4.01
CA VAL A 113 5.65 21.40 -3.60
C VAL A 113 4.47 20.78 -4.36
N ALA A 114 4.63 20.55 -5.67
CA ALA A 114 3.61 19.88 -6.47
C ALA A 114 3.33 18.46 -5.97
N THR A 115 4.36 17.68 -5.61
CA THR A 115 4.18 16.33 -5.06
C THR A 115 3.54 16.34 -3.69
N ILE A 116 3.81 17.33 -2.84
CA ILE A 116 3.09 17.50 -1.57
C ILE A 116 1.61 17.79 -1.85
N GLY A 117 1.31 18.68 -2.81
CA GLY A 117 -0.06 18.96 -3.23
C GLY A 117 -0.79 17.71 -3.72
N ILE A 118 -0.13 16.87 -4.53
CA ILE A 118 -0.70 15.57 -4.95
C ILE A 118 -0.91 14.65 -3.75
N ALA A 119 0.04 14.56 -2.82
CA ALA A 119 -0.07 13.71 -1.64
C ALA A 119 -1.32 14.06 -0.81
N GLN A 120 -1.56 15.35 -0.60
CA GLN A 120 -2.73 15.85 0.14
C GLN A 120 -4.05 15.60 -0.60
N LEU A 121 -4.05 15.69 -1.94
CA LEU A 121 -5.25 15.39 -2.73
C LEU A 121 -5.63 13.90 -2.74
N MET A 122 -4.65 13.00 -2.52
CA MET A 122 -4.84 11.55 -2.55
C MET A 122 -5.03 10.93 -1.16
N GLN A 123 -4.90 11.73 -0.09
CA GLN A 123 -5.10 11.31 1.30
C GLN A 123 -6.59 11.16 1.62
#